data_AF-A0A6A7KZL3-F1
#
_entry.id   AF-A0A6A7KZL3-F1
#
_cell.length_a   1.000
_cell.length_b   1.000
_cell.length_c   1.000
_cell.angle_alpha   90.00
_cell.angle_beta   90.00
_cell.angle_gamma   90.00
#
_symmetry.space_group_name_H-M   'P 1'
#
loop_
_entity.id
_entity.type
_entity.pdbx_description
1 polymer ?
#
loop_
_entity_poly.entity_id
_entity_poly.type
_entity_poly.pdbx_seq_one_letter_code
_entity_poly.pdbx_strand_id
1 'polypeptide(L)'
;MRRLWPPLAFVWPAIIVAIVVNILSGQVAHVLALPGAWPAATVGLVLVAFVTWLARRHWSTHRLQSDFDLFTTTSKLKPEDMGLARTRRGENVMGPRRPYFDAYIPRIAVPYAARHTGDAKSTYDEAALAKRVGEGEGFLLIGQPTEGKTRTLYEVLSRVQNCVVVRPRRDRMPSDQAFTLLKDARVVCLVDDLNYFVEAPLDLLKFFRRLTLCHHNAPYWGRVATAESCRHSAPQRHHYSEYMNRSN
;
A
#
# COMPACT_ATOMS: atom_id res chain seq x y z
N MET A 1 -16.34 -6.54 -12.67
CA MET A 1 -16.78 -5.69 -13.80
C MET A 1 -16.47 -4.21 -13.56
N ARG A 2 -15.20 -3.78 -13.68
CA ARG A 2 -14.79 -2.36 -13.62
C ARG A 2 -13.54 -2.18 -14.49
N ARG A 3 -13.71 -2.12 -15.82
CA ARG A 3 -12.57 -1.93 -16.73
C ARG A 3 -13.02 -1.43 -18.11
N LEU A 4 -13.75 -0.32 -18.17
CA LEU A 4 -14.17 0.28 -19.44
C LEU A 4 -14.17 1.82 -19.44
N TRP A 5 -13.33 2.50 -18.66
CA TRP A 5 -13.24 3.98 -18.72
C TRP A 5 -11.80 4.52 -18.74
N PRO A 6 -11.06 4.32 -19.85
CA PRO A 6 -9.94 5.20 -20.19
C PRO A 6 -10.12 6.14 -21.42
N PRO A 7 -11.05 5.98 -22.39
CA PRO A 7 -11.02 6.87 -23.56
C PRO A 7 -11.59 8.27 -23.28
N LEU A 8 -12.50 8.43 -22.30
CA LEU A 8 -13.17 9.72 -22.06
C LEU A 8 -12.22 10.82 -21.57
N ALA A 9 -11.13 10.48 -20.87
CA ALA A 9 -10.13 11.46 -20.44
C ALA A 9 -9.35 12.09 -21.61
N PHE A 10 -9.28 11.42 -22.77
CA PHE A 10 -8.65 11.94 -23.98
C PHE A 10 -9.65 12.59 -24.95
N VAL A 11 -10.92 12.15 -24.91
CA VAL A 11 -11.98 12.70 -25.77
C VAL A 11 -12.35 14.12 -25.35
N TRP A 12 -12.41 14.43 -24.05
CA TRP A 12 -12.78 15.78 -23.58
C TRP A 12 -11.80 16.89 -24.03
N PRO A 13 -10.47 16.75 -23.89
CA PRO A 13 -9.53 17.73 -24.42
C PRO A 13 -9.65 17.89 -25.93
N ALA A 14 -9.85 16.81 -26.69
CA ALA A 14 -9.99 16.88 -28.14
C ALA A 14 -11.29 17.58 -28.57
N ILE A 15 -12.40 17.35 -27.85
CA ILE A 15 -13.68 18.06 -28.07
C ILE A 15 -13.54 19.54 -27.72
N ILE A 16 -12.90 19.87 -26.59
CA ILE A 16 -12.66 21.27 -26.20
C ILE A 16 -11.78 21.96 -27.25
N VAL A 17 -10.70 21.32 -27.70
CA VAL A 17 -9.84 21.85 -28.77
C VAL A 17 -10.62 22.01 -30.07
N ALA A 18 -11.45 21.04 -30.47
CA ALA A 18 -12.24 21.13 -31.69
C ALA A 18 -13.31 22.25 -31.61
N ILE A 19 -13.97 22.41 -30.46
CA ILE A 19 -14.95 23.50 -30.22
C ILE A 19 -14.22 24.84 -30.24
N VAL A 20 -13.08 24.97 -29.57
CA VAL A 20 -12.28 26.19 -29.56
C VAL A 20 -11.78 26.53 -30.97
N VAL A 21 -11.27 25.55 -31.72
CA VAL A 21 -10.83 25.73 -33.12
C VAL A 21 -11.98 26.11 -34.04
N ASN A 22 -13.19 25.53 -33.86
CA ASN A 22 -14.37 25.84 -34.67
C ASN A 22 -14.99 27.20 -34.35
N ILE A 23 -14.99 27.61 -33.08
CA ILE A 23 -15.40 28.97 -32.67
C ILE A 23 -14.39 29.99 -33.20
N LEU A 24 -13.10 29.65 -33.20
CA LEU A 24 -12.05 30.50 -33.73
C LEU A 24 -12.10 30.59 -35.27
N SER A 25 -12.27 29.49 -36.01
CA SER A 25 -12.13 29.47 -37.48
C SER A 25 -13.06 30.43 -38.25
N GLY A 26 -14.21 30.80 -37.67
CA GLY A 26 -15.11 31.81 -38.24
C GLY A 26 -14.74 33.27 -37.97
N GLN A 27 -13.87 33.56 -36.99
CA GLN A 27 -13.57 34.91 -36.48
C GLN A 27 -12.06 35.21 -36.30
N VAL A 28 -11.18 34.23 -36.55
CA VAL A 28 -9.72 34.32 -36.30
C VAL A 28 -9.08 35.53 -36.97
N ALA A 29 -9.47 35.86 -38.20
CA ALA A 29 -8.85 36.97 -38.94
C ALA A 29 -9.09 38.34 -38.27
N HIS A 30 -10.28 38.57 -37.71
CA HIS A 30 -10.61 39.82 -37.02
C HIS A 30 -10.07 39.86 -35.59
N VAL A 31 -10.06 38.73 -34.89
CA VAL A 31 -9.54 38.65 -33.50
C VAL A 31 -8.02 38.74 -33.47
N LEU A 32 -7.30 38.10 -34.40
CA LEU A 32 -5.83 38.20 -34.50
C LEU A 32 -5.33 39.58 -34.95
N ALA A 33 -6.20 40.40 -35.56
CA ALA A 33 -5.90 41.77 -35.93
C ALA A 33 -6.01 42.76 -34.76
N LEU A 34 -6.58 42.36 -33.62
CA LEU A 34 -6.65 43.20 -32.42
C LEU A 34 -5.28 43.26 -31.71
N PRO A 35 -4.77 44.46 -31.40
CA PRO A 35 -3.56 44.60 -30.60
C PRO A 35 -3.80 43.96 -29.21
N GLY A 36 -3.10 42.87 -28.91
CA GLY A 36 -3.22 42.13 -27.65
C GLY A 36 -3.74 40.68 -27.76
N ALA A 37 -4.24 40.25 -28.93
CA ALA A 37 -4.73 38.88 -29.12
C ALA A 37 -3.61 37.82 -29.03
N TRP A 38 -2.42 38.12 -29.55
CA TRP A 38 -1.26 37.22 -29.51
C TRP A 38 -0.80 36.92 -28.07
N PRO A 39 -0.62 37.92 -27.17
CA PRO A 39 -0.38 37.67 -25.75
C PRO A 39 -1.44 36.79 -25.06
N ALA A 40 -2.72 36.99 -25.35
CA ALA A 40 -3.78 36.18 -24.75
C ALA A 40 -3.73 34.72 -25.22
N ALA A 41 -3.48 34.49 -26.51
CA ALA A 41 -3.34 33.15 -27.07
C ALA A 41 -2.11 32.41 -26.51
N THR A 42 -0.97 33.08 -26.34
CA THR A 42 0.23 32.47 -25.75
C THR A 42 0.01 32.10 -24.28
N VAL A 43 -0.63 32.97 -23.49
CA VAL A 43 -0.99 32.66 -22.10
C VAL A 43 -1.93 31.45 -22.03
N GLY A 44 -2.93 31.38 -22.91
CA GLY A 44 -3.84 30.23 -23.00
C GLY A 44 -3.10 28.92 -23.31
N LEU A 45 -2.19 28.93 -24.29
CA LEU A 45 -1.38 27.76 -24.64
C LEU A 45 -0.46 27.31 -23.49
N VAL A 46 0.20 28.26 -22.82
CA VAL A 46 1.05 27.98 -21.65
C VAL A 46 0.22 27.37 -20.52
N LEU A 47 -0.98 27.90 -20.25
CA LEU A 47 -1.88 27.36 -19.23
C LEU A 47 -2.31 25.92 -19.56
N VAL A 48 -2.70 25.65 -20.80
CA VAL A 48 -3.07 24.30 -21.24
C VAL A 48 -1.90 23.33 -21.14
N ALA A 49 -0.70 23.75 -21.56
CA ALA A 49 0.51 22.94 -21.44
C ALA A 49 0.84 22.64 -19.97
N PHE A 50 0.73 23.63 -19.09
CA PHE A 50 0.96 23.48 -17.66
C PHE A 50 -0.05 22.54 -17.00
N VAL A 51 -1.34 22.69 -17.27
CA VAL A 51 -2.40 21.80 -16.76
C VAL A 51 -2.20 20.37 -17.27
N THR A 52 -1.86 20.20 -18.55
CA THR A 52 -1.59 18.88 -19.14
C THR A 52 -0.36 18.23 -18.49
N TRP A 53 0.69 19.01 -18.25
CA TRP A 53 1.87 18.54 -17.55
C TRP A 53 1.56 18.11 -16.11
N LEU A 54 0.78 18.91 -15.36
CA LEU A 54 0.33 18.56 -14.01
C LEU A 54 -0.52 17.28 -14.00
N ALA A 55 -1.48 17.17 -14.92
CA ALA A 55 -2.33 15.99 -15.04
C ALA A 55 -1.49 14.74 -15.37
N ARG A 56 -0.54 14.86 -16.30
CA ARG A 56 0.37 13.76 -16.68
C ARG A 56 1.26 13.34 -15.52
N ARG A 57 1.77 14.31 -14.75
CA ARG A 57 2.59 14.07 -13.56
C ARG A 57 1.80 13.37 -12.46
N HIS A 58 0.57 13.83 -12.19
CA HIS A 58 -0.29 13.22 -11.18
C HIS A 58 -0.71 11.79 -11.58
N TRP A 59 -1.08 11.60 -12.85
CA TRP A 59 -1.47 10.28 -13.35
C TRP A 59 -0.32 9.28 -13.39
N SER A 60 0.89 9.74 -13.72
CA SER A 60 2.08 8.87 -13.69
C SER A 60 2.37 8.39 -12.27
N THR A 61 2.30 9.27 -11.26
CA THR A 61 2.48 8.87 -9.86
C THR A 61 1.47 7.81 -9.45
N HIS A 62 0.18 7.99 -9.76
CA HIS A 62 -0.84 6.99 -9.44
C HIS A 62 -0.62 5.66 -10.15
N ARG A 63 -0.22 5.69 -11.43
CA ARG A 63 0.12 4.49 -12.17
C ARG A 63 1.31 3.76 -11.55
N LEU A 64 2.35 4.49 -11.16
CA LEU A 64 3.54 3.93 -10.52
C LEU A 64 3.26 3.40 -9.12
N GLN A 65 2.35 4.01 -8.35
CA GLN A 65 1.89 3.48 -7.07
C GLN A 65 1.18 2.12 -7.23
N SER A 66 0.46 1.92 -8.34
CA SER A 66 -0.24 0.65 -8.64
C SER A 66 0.68 -0.55 -8.95
N ASP A 67 1.99 -0.30 -9.06
CA ASP A 67 2.99 -1.36 -9.12
C ASP A 67 3.21 -2.02 -7.75
N PHE A 68 2.80 -1.37 -6.66
CA PHE A 68 2.73 -1.94 -5.32
C PHE A 68 1.30 -2.37 -5.00
N ASP A 69 1.15 -3.36 -4.13
CA ASP A 69 -0.15 -3.81 -3.64
C ASP A 69 -0.68 -2.89 -2.54
N LEU A 70 0.25 -2.29 -1.78
CA LEU A 70 0.00 -1.18 -0.87
C LEU A 70 1.04 -0.10 -1.13
N PHE A 71 0.60 1.15 -1.24
CA PHE A 71 1.44 2.34 -1.23
C PHE A 71 0.67 3.44 -0.50
N THR A 72 0.97 3.64 0.77
CA THR A 72 0.30 4.65 1.61
C THR A 72 1.26 5.26 2.61
N THR A 73 0.92 6.39 3.24
CA THR A 73 1.69 6.92 4.37
C THR A 73 1.17 6.30 5.67
N THR A 74 2.01 6.18 6.70
CA THR A 74 1.58 5.65 8.01
C THR A 74 0.41 6.45 8.60
N SER A 75 0.39 7.77 8.40
CA SER A 75 -0.73 8.65 8.78
C SER A 75 -2.05 8.38 8.05
N LYS A 76 -1.99 7.74 6.89
CA LYS A 76 -3.16 7.37 6.07
C LYS A 76 -3.43 5.87 6.08
N LEU A 77 -2.64 5.09 6.81
CA LEU A 77 -2.77 3.63 6.87
C LEU A 77 -4.06 3.28 7.62
N LYS A 78 -4.92 2.51 6.96
CA LYS A 78 -6.17 2.03 7.53
C LYS A 78 -6.11 0.53 7.80
N PRO A 79 -6.93 0.01 8.72
CA PRO A 79 -7.02 -1.44 8.94
C PRO A 79 -7.30 -2.23 7.65
N GLU A 80 -8.11 -1.66 6.75
CA GLU A 80 -8.52 -2.27 5.49
C GLU A 80 -7.34 -2.51 4.54
N ASP A 81 -6.30 -1.66 4.60
CA ASP A 81 -5.07 -1.82 3.82
C ASP A 81 -4.31 -3.10 4.19
N MET A 82 -4.53 -3.60 5.40
CA MET A 82 -3.96 -4.84 5.94
C MET A 82 -4.95 -6.02 5.87
N GLY A 83 -6.06 -5.87 5.13
CA GLY A 83 -7.07 -6.91 4.99
C GLY A 83 -7.94 -7.11 6.23
N LEU A 84 -7.94 -6.14 7.16
CA LEU A 84 -8.79 -6.13 8.34
C LEU A 84 -10.11 -5.40 8.02
N ALA A 85 -11.25 -5.98 8.40
CA ALA A 85 -12.56 -5.39 8.21
C ALA A 85 -13.06 -4.82 9.54
N ARG A 86 -13.33 -3.51 9.62
CA ARG A 86 -13.98 -2.90 10.79
C ARG A 86 -15.30 -3.59 11.09
N THR A 87 -15.45 -4.04 12.33
CA THR A 87 -16.61 -4.78 12.80
C THR A 87 -17.07 -4.17 14.12
N ARG A 88 -18.38 -3.96 14.28
CA ARG A 88 -18.96 -3.51 15.54
C ARG A 88 -19.18 -4.68 16.49
N ARG A 89 -19.14 -4.43 17.80
CA ARG A 89 -19.45 -5.46 18.79
C ARG A 89 -20.88 -5.97 18.59
N GLY A 90 -21.05 -7.29 18.48
CA GLY A 90 -22.35 -7.93 18.22
C GLY A 90 -22.71 -8.07 16.73
N GLU A 91 -21.90 -7.55 15.81
CA GLU A 91 -22.08 -7.77 14.38
C GLU A 91 -21.58 -9.17 13.98
N ASN A 92 -22.35 -9.87 13.16
CA ASN A 92 -21.99 -11.20 12.71
C ASN A 92 -20.92 -11.10 11.60
N VAL A 93 -19.72 -11.62 11.87
CA VAL A 93 -18.57 -11.57 10.94
C VAL A 93 -18.75 -12.64 9.88
N MET A 94 -19.60 -12.36 8.89
CA MET A 94 -19.83 -13.23 7.75
C MET A 94 -18.91 -12.80 6.60
N GLY A 95 -17.76 -13.47 6.47
CA GLY A 95 -16.88 -13.25 5.30
C GLY A 95 -15.43 -13.71 5.50
N PRO A 96 -14.64 -13.70 4.41
CA PRO A 96 -13.25 -14.16 4.43
C PRO A 96 -12.28 -13.13 5.05
N ARG A 97 -12.75 -11.95 5.43
CA ARG A 97 -11.91 -10.86 5.97
C ARG A 97 -11.73 -11.01 7.48
N ARG A 98 -10.55 -10.63 7.97
CA ARG A 98 -10.22 -10.69 9.40
C ARG A 98 -10.94 -9.55 10.13
N PRO A 99 -11.70 -9.79 11.20
CA PRO A 99 -12.41 -8.72 11.89
C PRO A 99 -11.44 -7.76 12.60
N TYR A 100 -11.83 -6.50 12.66
CA TYR A 100 -11.18 -5.42 13.39
C TYR A 100 -12.18 -4.80 14.35
N PHE A 101 -11.95 -5.02 15.64
CA PHE A 101 -12.68 -4.32 16.69
C PHE A 101 -11.88 -3.13 17.17
N ASP A 102 -12.57 -2.02 17.46
CA ASP A 102 -11.94 -0.80 18.01
C ASP A 102 -11.31 -1.07 19.39
N ALA A 103 -11.93 -1.96 20.18
CA ALA A 103 -11.32 -2.48 21.39
C ALA A 103 -10.09 -3.33 21.04
N TYR A 104 -8.92 -2.86 21.47
CA TYR A 104 -7.64 -3.54 21.28
C TYR A 104 -7.10 -4.03 22.63
N ILE A 105 -6.62 -5.26 22.65
CA ILE A 105 -5.88 -5.82 23.78
C ILE A 105 -4.39 -5.70 23.43
N PRO A 106 -3.61 -4.90 24.18
CA PRO A 106 -2.17 -4.77 23.98
C PRO A 106 -1.45 -6.11 24.06
N ARG A 107 -0.39 -6.26 23.29
CA ARG A 107 0.34 -7.52 23.14
C ARG A 107 1.83 -7.30 23.29
N ILE A 108 2.45 -8.36 23.77
CA ILE A 108 3.87 -8.40 24.04
C ILE A 108 4.48 -9.46 23.15
N ALA A 109 5.46 -9.06 22.35
CA ALA A 109 6.31 -9.95 21.59
C ALA A 109 7.54 -10.33 22.42
N VAL A 110 8.02 -11.55 22.23
CA VAL A 110 9.27 -12.05 22.82
C VAL A 110 10.21 -12.49 21.70
N PRO A 111 11.54 -12.42 21.89
CA PRO A 111 12.48 -13.00 20.95
C PRO A 111 12.15 -14.47 20.68
N TYR A 112 12.18 -14.87 19.41
CA TYR A 112 11.77 -16.21 18.99
C TYR A 112 12.54 -17.33 19.70
N ALA A 113 13.83 -17.13 19.98
CA ALA A 113 14.68 -18.08 20.69
C ALA A 113 14.27 -18.27 22.17
N ALA A 114 13.63 -17.28 22.78
CA ALA A 114 13.25 -17.26 24.20
C ALA A 114 11.78 -17.66 24.43
N ARG A 115 11.04 -18.09 23.39
CA ARG A 115 9.59 -18.36 23.48
C ARG A 115 9.19 -19.52 24.41
N HIS A 116 10.12 -20.41 24.72
CA HIS A 116 9.89 -21.59 25.58
C HIS A 116 10.49 -21.43 26.98
N THR A 117 11.32 -20.40 27.18
CA THR A 117 11.85 -20.05 28.50
C THR A 117 10.86 -19.10 29.16
N GLY A 118 10.20 -19.53 30.24
CA GLY A 118 9.21 -18.73 30.96
C GLY A 118 9.70 -17.35 31.43
N ASP A 119 11.03 -17.15 31.47
CA ASP A 119 11.70 -15.89 31.79
C ASP A 119 12.37 -15.27 30.54
N ALA A 120 11.56 -14.85 29.56
CA ALA A 120 12.08 -14.04 28.47
C ALA A 120 12.57 -12.69 29.02
N LYS A 121 13.89 -12.52 29.17
CA LYS A 121 14.51 -11.28 29.70
C LYS A 121 14.22 -10.02 28.88
N SER A 122 13.84 -10.17 27.61
CA SER A 122 13.41 -9.05 26.77
C SER A 122 12.03 -9.30 26.22
N THR A 123 11.16 -8.32 26.43
CA THR A 123 9.80 -8.24 25.93
C THR A 123 9.66 -6.96 25.13
N TYR A 124 8.82 -6.98 24.09
CA TYR A 124 8.58 -5.85 23.22
C TYR A 124 7.08 -5.63 23.10
N ASP A 125 6.59 -4.53 23.66
CA ASP A 125 5.26 -4.04 23.33
C ASP A 125 5.24 -3.39 21.93
N GLU A 126 4.07 -2.97 21.48
CA GLU A 126 3.93 -2.38 20.15
C GLU A 126 4.65 -1.03 20.02
N ALA A 127 4.81 -0.28 21.11
CA ALA A 127 5.52 1.00 21.11
C ALA A 127 7.03 0.78 20.94
N ALA A 128 7.60 -0.21 21.61
CA ALA A 128 8.99 -0.63 21.46
C ALA A 128 9.26 -1.14 20.05
N LEU A 129 8.38 -1.98 19.49
CA LEU A 129 8.49 -2.43 18.10
C LEU A 129 8.39 -1.25 17.11
N ALA A 130 7.47 -0.31 17.34
CA ALA A 130 7.35 0.90 16.50
C ALA A 130 8.60 1.77 16.57
N LYS A 131 9.21 1.91 17.75
CA LYS A 131 10.48 2.61 17.93
C LYS A 131 11.61 1.94 17.14
N ARG A 132 11.77 0.62 17.23
CA ARG A 132 12.79 -0.13 16.47
C ARG A 132 12.60 0.02 14.96
N VAL A 133 11.35 -0.08 14.47
CA VAL A 133 11.03 0.23 13.07
C VAL A 133 11.36 1.68 12.74
N GLY A 134 11.05 2.62 13.64
CA GLY A 134 11.41 4.02 13.56
C GLY A 134 12.92 4.28 13.43
N GLU A 135 13.74 3.47 14.08
CA GLU A 135 15.21 3.53 14.11
C GLU A 135 15.86 2.88 12.89
N GLY A 136 15.13 2.11 12.08
CA GLY A 136 15.67 1.46 10.89
C GLY A 136 15.66 -0.06 10.94
N GLU A 137 15.26 -0.63 12.07
CA GLU A 137 15.29 -2.07 12.27
C GLU A 137 14.05 -2.75 11.71
N GLY A 138 14.22 -4.00 11.28
CA GLY A 138 13.12 -4.89 10.90
C GLY A 138 12.79 -5.87 12.02
N PHE A 139 11.59 -6.44 11.98
CA PHE A 139 11.22 -7.58 12.81
C PHE A 139 10.29 -8.53 12.05
N LEU A 140 10.30 -9.79 12.49
CA LEU A 140 9.41 -10.85 12.03
C LEU A 140 8.54 -11.29 13.19
N LEU A 141 7.21 -11.15 13.06
CA LEU A 141 6.23 -11.70 13.98
C LEU A 141 5.90 -13.13 13.57
N ILE A 142 6.25 -14.08 14.43
CA ILE A 142 5.94 -15.50 14.27
C ILE A 142 4.91 -15.87 15.33
N GLY A 143 3.90 -16.63 14.94
CA GLY A 143 2.85 -17.07 15.85
C GLY A 143 1.84 -17.98 15.19
N GLN A 144 0.99 -18.63 15.97
CA GLN A 144 -0.09 -19.48 15.48
C GLN A 144 -1.15 -18.66 14.70
N PRO A 145 -1.92 -19.30 13.81
CA PRO A 145 -3.11 -18.66 13.22
C PRO A 145 -4.00 -18.05 14.31
N THR A 146 -4.66 -16.94 14.00
CA THR A 146 -5.57 -16.22 14.92
C THR A 146 -4.92 -15.52 16.13
N GLU A 147 -3.62 -15.67 16.37
CA GLU A 147 -2.86 -14.86 17.33
C GLU A 147 -2.70 -13.40 16.86
N GLY A 148 -3.62 -12.84 16.08
CA GLY A 148 -3.74 -11.43 15.67
C GLY A 148 -2.47 -10.70 15.19
N LYS A 149 -1.48 -11.40 14.62
CA LYS A 149 -0.23 -10.80 14.13
C LYS A 149 -0.46 -9.61 13.21
N THR A 150 -1.39 -9.71 12.26
CA THR A 150 -1.75 -8.60 11.36
C THR A 150 -2.32 -7.40 12.12
N ARG A 151 -3.10 -7.62 13.18
CA ARG A 151 -3.60 -6.54 14.05
C ARG A 151 -2.45 -5.89 14.81
N THR A 152 -1.56 -6.69 15.40
CA THR A 152 -0.34 -6.19 16.08
C THR A 152 0.55 -5.41 15.12
N LEU A 153 0.71 -5.88 13.89
CA LEU A 153 1.50 -5.21 12.86
C LEU A 153 0.87 -3.87 12.46
N TYR A 154 -0.46 -3.81 12.27
CA TYR A 154 -1.17 -2.56 12.04
C TYR A 154 -0.93 -1.56 13.18
N GLU A 155 -1.07 -2.04 14.42
CA GLU A 155 -0.88 -1.25 15.62
C GLU A 155 0.54 -0.69 15.72
N VAL A 156 1.56 -1.50 15.43
CA VAL A 156 2.95 -1.03 15.35
C VAL A 156 3.11 0.04 14.26
N LEU A 157 2.64 -0.23 13.04
CA LEU A 157 2.82 0.68 11.90
C LEU A 157 2.08 2.01 12.07
N SER A 158 0.90 2.00 12.71
CA SER A 158 0.13 3.22 13.02
C SER A 158 0.86 4.17 13.96
N ARG A 159 1.81 3.67 14.76
CA ARG A 159 2.65 4.46 15.68
C ARG A 159 3.93 5.00 15.02
N VAL A 160 4.31 4.46 13.85
CA VAL A 160 5.49 4.92 13.13
C VAL A 160 5.17 6.22 12.38
N GLN A 161 5.94 7.28 12.63
CA GLN A 161 5.70 8.59 12.03
C GLN A 161 6.44 8.77 10.70
N ASN A 162 5.80 9.49 9.77
CA ASN A 162 6.40 9.99 8.52
C ASN A 162 7.08 8.93 7.68
N CYS A 163 6.46 7.74 7.56
CA CYS A 163 6.94 6.69 6.68
C CYS A 163 5.89 6.38 5.59
N VAL A 164 6.37 5.98 4.42
CA VAL A 164 5.57 5.32 3.39
C VAL A 164 5.55 3.83 3.71
N VAL A 165 4.40 3.18 3.68
CA VAL A 165 4.26 1.74 3.82
C VAL A 165 4.06 1.18 2.42
N VAL A 166 4.94 0.27 2.02
CA VAL A 166 4.81 -0.46 0.76
C VAL A 166 4.60 -1.94 1.00
N ARG A 167 3.69 -2.56 0.24
CA ARG A 167 3.57 -4.02 0.13
C ARG A 167 3.83 -4.40 -1.33
N PRO A 168 4.80 -5.28 -1.61
CA PRO A 168 5.03 -5.69 -2.98
C PRO A 168 3.85 -6.51 -3.50
N ARG A 169 3.60 -6.39 -4.80
CA ARG A 169 2.68 -7.28 -5.50
C ARG A 169 3.31 -8.66 -5.66
N ARG A 170 2.51 -9.70 -5.45
CA ARG A 170 2.96 -11.09 -5.57
C ARG A 170 3.20 -11.49 -7.04
N ASP A 171 2.40 -10.95 -7.95
CA ASP A 171 2.37 -11.33 -9.35
C ASP A 171 3.47 -10.70 -10.21
N ARG A 172 4.12 -9.62 -9.72
CA ARG A 172 5.12 -8.89 -10.51
C ARG A 172 6.05 -8.03 -9.65
N MET A 173 7.28 -7.86 -10.13
CA MET A 173 8.22 -6.86 -9.61
C MET A 173 7.76 -5.44 -10.00
N PRO A 174 7.82 -4.45 -9.09
CA PRO A 174 7.57 -3.05 -9.45
C PRO A 174 8.58 -2.55 -10.48
N SER A 175 8.15 -1.63 -11.34
CA SER A 175 9.03 -1.01 -12.33
C SER A 175 10.09 -0.12 -11.68
N ASP A 176 11.18 0.13 -12.39
CA ASP A 176 12.28 0.99 -11.90
C ASP A 176 11.81 2.39 -11.58
N GLN A 177 10.85 2.91 -12.37
CA GLN A 177 10.18 4.18 -12.12
C GLN A 177 9.31 4.15 -10.86
N ALA A 178 8.73 3.00 -10.48
CA ALA A 178 7.98 2.91 -9.24
C ALA A 178 8.90 3.04 -8.02
N PHE A 179 10.12 2.50 -8.10
CA PHE A 179 11.13 2.67 -7.07
C PHE A 179 11.64 4.11 -6.95
N THR A 180 11.62 4.91 -8.03
CA THR A 180 12.03 6.33 -7.93
C THR A 180 11.09 7.15 -7.05
N LEU A 181 9.83 6.73 -6.89
CA LEU A 181 8.89 7.35 -5.95
C LEU A 181 9.32 7.20 -4.49
N LEU A 182 10.18 6.23 -4.20
CA LEU A 182 10.60 5.90 -2.85
C LEU A 182 11.88 6.63 -2.42
N LYS A 183 12.72 7.09 -3.36
CA LYS A 183 14.11 7.55 -3.12
C LYS A 183 14.33 8.50 -1.94
N ASP A 184 13.41 9.45 -1.73
CA ASP A 184 13.53 10.46 -0.67
C ASP A 184 12.60 10.20 0.53
N ALA A 185 11.94 9.05 0.56
CA ALA A 185 11.01 8.67 1.61
C ALA A 185 11.67 7.72 2.62
N ARG A 186 11.24 7.83 3.90
CA ARG A 186 11.38 6.72 4.84
C ARG A 186 10.31 5.70 4.49
N VAL A 187 10.66 4.45 4.22
CA VAL A 187 9.66 3.44 3.88
C VAL A 187 9.80 2.24 4.80
N VAL A 188 8.65 1.65 5.10
CA VAL A 188 8.53 0.37 5.74
C VAL A 188 8.01 -0.62 4.71
N CYS A 189 8.77 -1.69 4.49
CA CYS A 189 8.28 -2.78 3.66
C CYS A 189 7.44 -3.72 4.52
N LEU A 190 6.15 -3.79 4.19
CA LEU A 190 5.19 -4.69 4.79
C LEU A 190 5.11 -5.98 3.97
N VAL A 191 5.39 -7.10 4.61
CA VAL A 191 5.15 -8.43 4.01
C VAL A 191 4.32 -9.25 4.99
N ASP A 192 3.02 -9.35 4.71
CA ASP A 192 2.10 -10.18 5.50
C ASP A 192 1.93 -11.54 4.81
N ASP A 193 1.96 -12.59 5.63
CA ASP A 193 1.80 -13.99 5.26
C ASP A 193 2.80 -14.42 4.17
N LEU A 194 4.07 -14.57 4.60
CA LEU A 194 5.21 -14.96 3.77
C LEU A 194 4.96 -16.22 2.92
N ASN A 195 4.07 -17.12 3.37
CA ASN A 195 3.71 -18.32 2.63
C ASN A 195 3.20 -18.01 1.21
N TYR A 196 2.54 -16.87 1.02
CA TYR A 196 2.05 -16.47 -0.30
C TYR A 196 3.14 -16.07 -1.29
N PHE A 197 4.38 -15.94 -0.83
CA PHE A 197 5.52 -15.59 -1.68
C PHE A 197 6.40 -16.78 -2.05
N VAL A 198 6.17 -17.96 -1.45
CA VAL A 198 6.96 -19.17 -1.73
C VAL A 198 6.80 -19.61 -3.19
N GLU A 199 5.60 -19.48 -3.75
CA GLU A 199 5.28 -19.84 -5.14
C GLU A 199 5.06 -18.61 -6.03
N ALA A 200 5.31 -17.41 -5.52
CA ALA A 200 5.05 -16.18 -6.26
C ALA A 200 6.14 -15.92 -7.31
N PRO A 201 5.78 -15.35 -8.49
CA PRO A 201 6.78 -14.89 -9.47
C PRO A 201 7.73 -13.81 -8.94
N LEU A 202 7.34 -13.10 -7.87
CA LEU A 202 8.16 -12.08 -7.24
C LEU A 202 9.31 -12.70 -6.41
N ASP A 203 10.55 -12.43 -6.82
CA ASP A 203 11.73 -12.63 -5.97
C ASP A 203 11.79 -11.54 -4.88
N LEU A 204 11.41 -11.91 -3.65
CA LEU A 204 11.45 -11.03 -2.48
C LEU A 204 12.86 -10.53 -2.15
N LEU A 205 13.90 -11.36 -2.32
CA LEU A 205 15.28 -10.94 -2.03
C LEU A 205 15.73 -9.87 -3.03
N LYS A 206 15.42 -10.06 -4.32
CA LYS A 206 15.68 -9.06 -5.35
C LYS A 206 14.89 -7.77 -5.10
N PHE A 207 13.63 -7.89 -4.65
CA PHE A 207 12.82 -6.75 -4.28
C PHE A 207 13.45 -5.95 -3.13
N PHE A 208 13.87 -6.62 -2.05
CA PHE A 208 14.55 -5.98 -0.93
C PHE A 208 15.87 -5.34 -1.33
N ARG A 209 16.70 -6.03 -2.14
CA ARG A 209 17.96 -5.45 -2.67
C ARG A 209 17.70 -4.18 -3.46
N ARG A 210 16.65 -4.15 -4.30
CA ARG A 210 16.29 -2.95 -5.06
C ARG A 210 15.83 -1.80 -4.18
N LEU A 211 15.03 -2.09 -3.15
CA LEU A 211 14.68 -1.10 -2.13
C LEU A 211 15.95 -0.52 -1.49
N THR A 212 16.91 -1.36 -1.08
CA THR A 212 18.17 -0.90 -0.47
C THR A 212 19.01 -0.03 -1.42
N LEU A 213 19.13 -0.41 -2.70
CA LEU A 213 19.91 0.33 -3.70
C LEU A 213 19.34 1.72 -4.00
N CYS A 214 18.02 1.90 -3.93
CA CYS A 214 17.39 3.20 -4.16
C CYS A 214 17.70 4.22 -3.06
N HIS A 215 18.28 3.79 -1.94
CA HIS A 215 18.47 4.58 -0.73
C HIS A 215 19.94 4.71 -0.30
N HIS A 216 20.90 4.57 -1.21
CA HIS A 216 22.35 4.62 -0.92
C HIS A 216 22.85 5.83 -0.12
N ASN A 217 22.07 6.91 0.04
CA ASN A 217 22.42 8.09 0.82
C ASN A 217 21.58 8.31 2.10
N ALA A 218 20.67 7.40 2.46
CA ALA A 218 19.81 7.54 3.63
C ALA A 218 20.20 6.53 4.72
N PRO A 219 20.71 6.97 5.89
CA PRO A 219 21.17 6.08 6.98
C PRO A 219 20.04 5.30 7.69
N TYR A 220 18.86 5.16 7.08
CA TYR A 220 17.61 4.79 7.75
C TYR A 220 16.92 3.55 7.21
N TRP A 221 17.59 2.69 6.43
CA TRP A 221 16.88 1.69 5.63
C TRP A 221 17.32 0.23 5.67
N GLY A 222 16.31 -0.57 6.05
CA GLY A 222 16.25 -2.03 6.12
C GLY A 222 15.00 -2.48 6.92
N ARG A 223 13.90 -1.70 6.88
CA ARG A 223 12.74 -1.88 7.79
C ARG A 223 11.77 -2.90 7.19
N VAL A 224 12.03 -4.18 7.43
CA VAL A 224 11.10 -5.25 7.09
C VAL A 224 10.22 -5.51 8.29
N ALA A 225 8.93 -5.25 8.15
CA ALA A 225 7.94 -5.65 9.12
C ALA A 225 7.18 -6.83 8.50
N THR A 226 7.57 -8.04 8.91
CA THR A 226 6.97 -9.28 8.44
C THR A 226 6.06 -9.88 9.49
N ALA A 227 4.89 -10.36 9.08
CA ALA A 227 4.07 -11.24 9.91
C ALA A 227 3.92 -12.57 9.19
N GLU A 228 4.32 -13.65 9.86
CA GLU A 228 4.19 -15.00 9.34
C GLU A 228 3.24 -15.80 10.22
N SER A 229 2.26 -16.43 9.59
CA SER A 229 1.49 -17.48 10.24
C SER A 229 2.10 -18.81 9.85
N CYS A 230 2.71 -19.52 10.79
CA CYS A 230 3.05 -20.92 10.58
C CYS A 230 1.73 -21.69 10.52
N ARG A 231 1.18 -21.90 9.32
CA ARG A 231 0.23 -23.01 9.14
C ARG A 231 1.11 -24.25 9.12
N HIS A 232 1.16 -24.96 10.25
CA HIS A 232 1.58 -26.35 10.21
C HIS A 232 0.69 -27.01 9.16
N SER A 233 1.29 -27.52 8.09
CA SER A 233 0.64 -28.28 7.03
C SER A 233 0.16 -29.61 7.61
N ALA A 234 -0.82 -29.55 8.52
CA ALA A 234 -1.69 -30.68 8.78
C ALA A 234 -2.68 -30.74 7.60
N PRO A 235 -2.79 -31.87 6.88
CA PRO A 235 -3.74 -32.00 5.80
C PRO A 235 -5.14 -31.70 6.35
N GLN A 236 -5.86 -30.79 5.70
CA GLN A 236 -7.27 -30.55 5.97
C GLN A 236 -8.05 -31.84 5.69
N ARG A 237 -8.18 -32.70 6.70
CA ARG A 237 -9.24 -33.70 6.70
C ARG A 237 -10.53 -32.96 7.00
N HIS A 238 -11.39 -32.90 5.99
CA HIS A 238 -12.80 -32.58 6.14
C HIS A 238 -13.43 -33.52 7.18
N HIS A 239 -13.53 -33.09 8.43
CA HIS A 239 -14.35 -33.73 9.46
C HIS A 239 -15.04 -32.64 10.28
N TYR A 240 -16.01 -31.98 9.65
CA TYR A 240 -17.06 -31.22 10.34
C TYR A 240 -18.40 -31.82 9.93
N SER A 241 -18.69 -33.02 10.44
CA SER A 241 -20.01 -33.66 10.34
C SER A 241 -20.07 -34.84 11.31
N GLU A 242 -19.91 -34.65 12.63
CA GLU A 242 -20.27 -35.72 13.58
C GLU A 242 -20.42 -35.33 15.08
N TYR A 243 -20.81 -34.10 15.42
CA TYR A 243 -21.08 -33.75 16.83
C TYR A 243 -22.35 -32.90 17.04
N MET A 244 -23.44 -33.26 16.36
CA MET A 244 -24.76 -32.62 16.57
C MET A 244 -25.93 -33.62 16.62
N ASN A 245 -25.70 -34.87 17.01
CA ASN A 245 -26.83 -35.82 17.16
C ASN A 245 -26.59 -36.87 18.25
N ARG A 246 -26.55 -36.45 19.52
CA ARG A 246 -26.91 -37.29 20.68
C ARG A 246 -27.46 -36.42 21.81
N SER A 247 -28.76 -36.13 21.72
CA SER A 247 -29.62 -35.83 22.88
C SER A 247 -31.07 -36.05 22.43
N ASN A 248 -31.53 -37.29 22.59
CA ASN A 248 -32.91 -37.69 22.85
C ASN A 248 -32.88 -39.13 23.36
#